data_AF-A0A2A9L8V4-F1
#
_entry.id   AF-A0A2A9L8V4-F1
#
_cell.length_a   1.000
_cell.length_b   1.000
_cell.length_c   1.000
_cell.angle_alpha   90.00
_cell.angle_beta   90.00
_cell.angle_gamma   90.00
#
_symmetry.space_group_name_H-M   'P 1'
#
loop_
_entity.id
_entity.type
_entity.pdbx_description
1 polymer ?
#
loop_
_entity_poly.entity_id
_entity_poly.type
_entity_poly.pdbx_seq_one_letter_code
_entity_poly.pdbx_strand_id
1 'polypeptide(L)'
;MSHPPSAEPQDVVEVGTYTRGVIGPRLTMLGPVSDGGRIVTGTPPGCWGPMITPIFQGGHEVTQPVAVDGAEIGDAVALKILRCDVTSLATSSGVMAFVEGRYVGDPFVAKRCTTCGTDSPPSHVEGTGDDAIHCSVCGAEVNAFRFSHGYVIALDREHRVSLTVDKAAAQRIAGMPGKMARLPASSEQHSILSLARADMSGLAAHMQPFLGNIGTIPSVDMPDSHNAGDFGAFLIDAPHAFGMSRETLDANKTDGHMDTNSVREGAILICPVKVPGAGVYMGDMHAQQGNGEIAGHATDVAGEVELQVEVIKGLTLDGPILLQRPDDLPPMARPMTAAQRAHVVALAERYGQREIEENAPITFIGSGTTLNDATKNGLQRAANVTGLPYDEILNRATIAGSIEISRLPGVVRVTFLCPMPILERIGIAHLARAQYGLDDGAHHRI
;
A
#
# COMPACT_ATOMS: atom_id res chain seq x y z
N MET A 1 7.12 12.25 28.40
CA MET A 1 8.53 11.89 28.17
C MET A 1 9.12 12.96 27.25
N SER A 2 10.20 13.59 27.67
CA SER A 2 10.86 14.69 26.94
C SER A 2 11.28 14.22 25.54
N HIS A 3 10.74 14.86 24.50
CA HIS A 3 11.21 14.66 23.13
C HIS A 3 12.71 15.01 23.05
N PRO A 4 13.54 14.21 22.37
CA PRO A 4 14.88 14.65 22.00
C PRO A 4 14.76 15.96 21.20
N PRO A 5 15.77 16.86 21.23
CA PRO A 5 15.74 18.07 20.44
C PRO A 5 15.49 17.68 18.97
N SER A 6 14.38 18.16 18.40
CA SER A 6 13.97 17.85 17.04
C SER A 6 15.10 18.26 16.10
N ALA A 7 15.59 17.32 15.28
CA ALA A 7 16.50 17.66 14.19
C ALA A 7 15.87 18.77 13.33
N GLU A 8 16.69 19.64 12.75
CA GLU A 8 16.17 20.66 11.82
C GLU A 8 15.48 19.97 10.62
N PRO A 9 14.33 20.50 10.14
CA PRO A 9 13.66 19.98 8.96
C PRO A 9 14.59 19.92 7.75
N GLN A 10 14.51 18.82 7.00
CA GLN A 10 15.36 18.56 5.84
C GLN A 10 14.54 18.53 4.55
N ASP A 11 15.06 19.15 3.48
CA ASP A 11 14.41 19.13 2.17
C ASP A 11 14.39 17.73 1.53
N VAL A 12 15.36 16.87 1.90
CA VAL A 12 15.45 15.48 1.44
C VAL A 12 15.83 14.61 2.62
N VAL A 13 15.06 13.55 2.87
CA VAL A 13 15.40 12.50 3.84
C VAL A 13 15.60 11.18 3.09
N GLU A 14 16.80 10.61 3.21
CA GLU A 14 17.12 9.28 2.67
C GLU A 14 16.85 8.20 3.72
N VAL A 15 16.17 7.12 3.31
CA VAL A 15 15.87 5.98 4.20
C VAL A 15 16.59 4.73 3.69
N GLY A 16 17.41 4.14 4.56
CA GLY A 16 18.17 2.91 4.28
C GLY A 16 17.99 1.83 5.34
N THR A 17 16.99 1.98 6.19
CA THR A 17 16.68 1.12 7.33
C THR A 17 15.22 0.67 7.27
N TYR A 18 14.95 -0.52 7.80
CA TYR A 18 13.67 -1.20 7.66
C TYR A 18 13.12 -1.67 8.99
N THR A 19 11.81 -1.85 9.05
CA THR A 19 11.11 -2.38 10.23
C THR A 19 11.12 -3.90 10.20
N ARG A 20 10.93 -4.52 11.36
CA ARG A 20 10.82 -5.97 11.48
C ARG A 20 9.35 -6.45 11.47
N GLY A 21 8.56 -5.90 10.55
CA GLY A 21 7.14 -6.24 10.36
C GLY A 21 6.17 -5.48 11.27
N VAL A 22 6.61 -4.45 12.00
CA VAL A 22 5.76 -3.71 12.95
C VAL A 22 5.92 -2.22 12.72
N ILE A 23 4.79 -1.50 12.68
CA ILE A 23 4.69 -0.05 12.60
C ILE A 23 3.86 0.49 13.76
N GLY A 24 4.09 1.74 14.13
CA GLY A 24 3.37 2.41 15.20
C GLY A 24 4.28 3.26 16.10
N PRO A 25 3.71 3.85 17.17
CA PRO A 25 4.39 4.87 17.97
C PRO A 25 5.67 4.43 18.68
N ARG A 26 5.93 3.12 18.81
CA ARG A 26 7.20 2.64 19.40
C ARG A 26 8.41 2.89 18.51
N LEU A 27 8.20 3.06 17.20
CA LEU A 27 9.30 3.25 16.26
C LEU A 27 9.87 4.66 16.40
N THR A 28 11.20 4.75 16.36
CA THR A 28 11.86 6.05 16.16
C THR A 28 11.70 6.46 14.70
N MET A 29 11.21 7.67 14.46
CA MET A 29 11.12 8.23 13.11
C MET A 29 12.45 8.88 12.69
N LEU A 30 12.75 8.84 11.39
CA LEU A 30 13.80 9.65 10.77
C LEU A 30 13.29 11.08 10.49
N GLY A 31 14.20 11.99 10.13
CA GLY A 31 13.86 13.37 9.78
C GLY A 31 13.72 14.31 10.99
N PRO A 32 12.87 15.35 10.91
CA PRO A 32 11.74 15.46 9.99
C PRO A 32 12.10 15.91 8.57
N VAL A 33 11.28 15.51 7.59
CA VAL A 33 11.27 16.09 6.23
C VAL A 33 10.43 17.36 6.24
N SER A 34 10.89 18.42 5.58
CA SER A 34 10.16 19.69 5.43
C SER A 34 8.87 19.51 4.63
N ASP A 35 7.87 20.37 4.84
CA ASP A 35 6.71 20.48 3.96
C ASP A 35 7.14 20.84 2.53
N GLY A 36 6.68 20.10 1.52
CA GLY A 36 7.16 20.17 0.14
C GLY A 36 8.48 19.42 -0.12
N GLY A 37 9.12 18.88 0.92
CA GLY A 37 10.35 18.09 0.84
C GLY A 37 10.15 16.70 0.25
N ARG A 38 11.24 15.93 0.16
CA ARG A 38 11.26 14.62 -0.48
C ARG A 38 11.75 13.51 0.45
N ILE A 39 11.18 12.32 0.26
CA ILE A 39 11.66 11.08 0.86
C ILE A 39 12.20 10.19 -0.26
N VAL A 40 13.44 9.76 -0.14
CA VAL A 40 14.11 8.87 -1.10
C VAL A 40 14.49 7.59 -0.39
N THR A 41 14.11 6.44 -0.94
CA THR A 41 14.36 5.16 -0.28
C THR A 41 14.51 4.02 -1.28
N GLY A 42 15.27 3.00 -0.88
CA GLY A 42 15.16 1.67 -1.47
C GLY A 42 14.21 0.83 -0.63
N THR A 43 13.24 0.15 -1.21
CA THR A 43 12.37 -0.80 -0.51
C THR A 43 12.84 -2.23 -0.74
N PRO A 44 12.86 -3.11 0.28
CA PRO A 44 13.03 -4.53 0.06
C PRO A 44 11.70 -5.13 -0.48
N PRO A 45 11.71 -6.39 -0.96
CA PRO A 45 10.46 -7.12 -1.24
C PRO A 45 9.59 -7.16 0.03
N GLY A 46 8.31 -6.84 -0.10
CA GLY A 46 7.40 -6.79 1.06
C GLY A 46 6.91 -8.16 1.45
N CYS A 47 6.19 -8.87 0.57
CA CYS A 47 5.68 -10.19 0.91
C CYS A 47 6.67 -11.34 0.68
N TRP A 48 6.29 -12.53 1.16
CA TRP A 48 7.03 -13.80 1.13
C TRP A 48 8.37 -13.86 1.87
N GLY A 49 9.31 -12.93 1.61
CA GLY A 49 10.61 -12.94 2.28
C GLY A 49 10.49 -12.79 3.80
N PRO A 50 9.82 -11.74 4.30
CA PRO A 50 9.53 -11.59 5.73
C PRO A 50 8.65 -12.72 6.28
N MET A 51 7.70 -13.25 5.49
CA MET A 51 6.86 -14.39 5.87
C MET A 51 7.67 -15.65 6.18
N ILE A 52 8.66 -15.98 5.34
CA ILE A 52 9.53 -17.14 5.55
C ILE A 52 10.67 -16.85 6.53
N THR A 53 10.72 -15.64 7.12
CA THR A 53 11.77 -15.22 8.05
C THR A 53 11.20 -15.05 9.46
N PRO A 54 11.26 -16.10 10.32
CA PRO A 54 10.46 -16.14 11.53
C PRO A 54 10.59 -14.99 12.54
N ILE A 55 11.67 -14.21 12.50
CA ILE A 55 11.88 -13.06 13.40
C ILE A 55 10.96 -11.86 13.07
N PHE A 56 10.35 -11.83 11.89
CA PHE A 56 9.41 -10.77 11.50
C PHE A 56 8.05 -10.97 12.16
N GLN A 57 7.52 -9.89 12.72
CA GLN A 57 6.23 -9.84 13.42
C GLN A 57 5.15 -9.16 12.58
N GLY A 58 5.21 -9.39 11.28
CA GLY A 58 4.28 -8.95 10.24
C GLY A 58 4.57 -9.71 8.96
N GLY A 59 3.68 -9.58 7.99
CA GLY A 59 3.85 -10.15 6.67
C GLY A 59 4.91 -9.44 5.85
N HIS A 60 5.21 -8.17 6.15
CA HIS A 60 6.03 -7.30 5.32
C HIS A 60 7.32 -6.82 6.02
N GLU A 61 8.19 -6.21 5.21
CA GLU A 61 9.32 -5.40 5.65
C GLU A 61 9.17 -4.04 4.96
N VAL A 62 8.88 -3.01 5.75
CA VAL A 62 8.69 -1.64 5.26
C VAL A 62 9.80 -0.72 5.77
N THR A 63 9.93 0.47 5.19
CA THR A 63 10.92 1.45 5.63
C THR A 63 10.69 1.89 7.08
N GLN A 64 11.77 2.27 7.76
CA GLN A 64 11.66 3.09 8.97
C GLN A 64 10.83 4.35 8.66
N PRO A 65 9.86 4.73 9.51
CA PRO A 65 9.01 5.87 9.23
C PRO A 65 9.78 7.19 9.28
N VAL A 66 9.35 8.16 8.48
CA VAL A 66 9.90 9.52 8.42
C VAL A 66 8.89 10.50 8.99
N ALA A 67 9.31 11.32 9.95
CA ALA A 67 8.48 12.40 10.48
C ALA A 67 8.35 13.52 9.42
N VAL A 68 7.17 14.10 9.29
CA VAL A 68 6.90 15.28 8.44
C VAL A 68 6.77 16.49 9.34
N ASP A 69 7.56 17.53 9.05
CA ASP A 69 7.54 18.77 9.83
C ASP A 69 6.16 19.45 9.75
N GLY A 70 5.68 19.97 10.88
CA GLY A 70 4.38 20.64 10.96
C GLY A 70 3.11 19.77 10.84
N ALA A 71 3.24 18.46 10.64
CA ALA A 71 2.11 17.53 10.59
C ALA A 71 1.59 17.18 12.00
N GLU A 72 0.32 17.49 12.26
CA GLU A 72 -0.34 17.28 13.56
C GLU A 72 -1.58 16.39 13.41
N ILE A 73 -2.02 15.79 14.53
CA ILE A 73 -3.23 14.96 14.54
C ILE A 73 -4.44 15.80 14.08
N GLY A 74 -5.18 15.29 13.10
CA GLY A 74 -6.29 16.01 12.45
C GLY A 74 -5.92 16.68 11.13
N ASP A 75 -4.63 16.69 10.77
CA ASP A 75 -4.20 16.98 9.41
C ASP A 75 -4.21 15.72 8.53
N ALA A 76 -3.89 15.92 7.25
CA ALA A 76 -3.50 14.87 6.34
C ALA A 76 -2.12 15.16 5.73
N VAL A 77 -1.45 14.15 5.19
CA VAL A 77 -0.21 14.31 4.41
C VAL A 77 -0.46 13.77 3.01
N ALA A 78 -0.29 14.62 1.99
CA ALA A 78 -0.29 14.20 0.60
C ALA A 78 1.11 13.70 0.20
N LEU A 79 1.15 12.51 -0.41
CA LEU A 79 2.32 11.81 -0.89
C LEU A 79 2.24 11.75 -2.41
N LYS A 80 2.98 12.63 -3.09
CA LYS A 80 3.11 12.61 -4.55
C LYS A 80 4.19 11.59 -4.90
N ILE A 81 3.81 10.51 -5.58
CA ILE A 81 4.73 9.44 -5.95
C ILE A 81 5.50 9.89 -7.21
N LEU A 82 6.71 10.39 -7.03
CA LEU A 82 7.53 10.92 -8.13
C LEU A 82 8.24 9.83 -8.92
N ARG A 83 8.59 8.72 -8.25
CA ARG A 83 9.32 7.60 -8.85
C ARG A 83 8.98 6.30 -8.14
N CYS A 84 8.82 5.22 -8.90
CA CYS A 84 8.61 3.87 -8.37
C CYS A 84 9.27 2.82 -9.30
N ASP A 85 10.56 2.58 -9.10
CA ASP A 85 11.39 1.76 -9.99
C ASP A 85 11.73 0.41 -9.38
N VAL A 86 11.50 -0.68 -10.12
CA VAL A 86 11.90 -2.03 -9.69
C VAL A 86 13.42 -2.21 -9.81
N THR A 87 14.06 -2.72 -8.77
CA THR A 87 15.49 -3.08 -8.80
C THR A 87 15.73 -4.58 -8.93
N SER A 88 14.83 -5.43 -8.42
CA SER A 88 14.95 -6.89 -8.53
C SER A 88 15.11 -7.37 -9.98
N LEU A 89 15.89 -8.44 -10.15
CA LEU A 89 16.05 -9.15 -11.42
C LEU A 89 15.11 -10.36 -11.51
N ALA A 90 14.75 -10.93 -10.35
CA ALA A 90 13.79 -12.00 -10.22
C ALA A 90 13.06 -11.92 -8.87
N THR A 91 11.90 -12.54 -8.79
CA THR A 91 11.17 -12.79 -7.54
C THR A 91 10.44 -14.13 -7.59
N SER A 92 9.75 -14.51 -6.53
CA SER A 92 8.91 -15.71 -6.47
C SER A 92 7.61 -15.39 -5.75
N SER A 93 6.51 -15.96 -6.24
CA SER A 93 5.21 -15.84 -5.59
C SER A 93 4.36 -17.08 -5.90
N GLY A 94 3.13 -17.09 -5.42
CA GLY A 94 2.23 -18.23 -5.53
C GLY A 94 1.09 -18.19 -4.52
N VAL A 95 0.34 -19.28 -4.52
CA VAL A 95 -0.70 -19.53 -3.52
C VAL A 95 -0.06 -20.20 -2.32
N MET A 96 -0.35 -19.66 -1.14
CA MET A 96 0.22 -20.18 0.11
C MET A 96 -0.60 -21.33 0.70
N ALA A 97 0.05 -22.09 1.57
CA ALA A 97 -0.57 -22.96 2.57
C ALA A 97 0.18 -22.78 3.90
N PHE A 98 -0.54 -22.87 5.01
CA PHE A 98 0.05 -22.78 6.34
C PHE A 98 0.56 -24.13 6.81
N VAL A 99 1.64 -24.10 7.61
CA VAL A 99 2.15 -25.28 8.29
C VAL A 99 1.75 -25.23 9.75
N GLU A 100 0.76 -26.04 10.10
CA GLU A 100 0.21 -26.12 11.45
C GLU A 100 1.28 -26.40 12.51
N GLY A 101 1.11 -25.77 13.68
CA GLY A 101 2.04 -25.86 14.81
C GLY A 101 3.22 -24.89 14.75
N ARG A 102 3.48 -24.22 13.62
CA ARG A 102 4.60 -23.26 13.48
C ARG A 102 4.26 -21.81 13.83
N TYR A 103 3.09 -21.58 14.39
CA TYR A 103 2.61 -20.26 14.79
C TYR A 103 1.55 -20.36 15.88
N VAL A 104 1.21 -19.22 16.50
CA VAL A 104 0.17 -19.09 17.52
C VAL A 104 -0.91 -18.13 17.01
N GLY A 105 -2.02 -18.69 16.53
CA GLY A 105 -3.15 -17.93 16.00
C GLY A 105 -2.92 -17.39 14.59
N ASP A 106 -1.90 -16.54 14.42
CA ASP A 106 -1.61 -15.84 13.17
C ASP A 106 -0.20 -16.21 12.63
N PRO A 107 -0.09 -16.84 11.44
CA PRO A 107 1.19 -17.24 10.85
C PRO A 107 2.05 -16.07 10.37
N PHE A 108 1.47 -14.91 10.11
CA PHE A 108 2.21 -13.71 9.69
C PHE A 108 2.89 -13.03 10.88
N VAL A 109 2.32 -13.16 12.08
CA VAL A 109 2.71 -12.34 13.23
C VAL A 109 3.44 -13.14 14.31
N ALA A 110 2.94 -14.34 14.64
CA ALA A 110 3.31 -15.06 15.85
C ALA A 110 3.92 -16.44 15.54
N LYS A 111 5.02 -16.45 14.79
CA LYS A 111 5.73 -17.66 14.36
C LYS A 111 6.46 -18.32 15.55
N ARG A 112 6.54 -19.65 15.58
CA ARG A 112 7.14 -20.44 16.67
C ARG A 112 7.87 -21.67 16.13
N CYS A 113 9.03 -21.99 16.70
CA CYS A 113 9.68 -23.27 16.45
C CYS A 113 8.98 -24.39 17.23
N THR A 114 8.49 -25.41 16.52
CA THR A 114 7.81 -26.58 17.14
C THR A 114 8.76 -27.45 17.96
N THR A 115 10.05 -27.45 17.67
CA THR A 115 11.05 -28.32 18.33
C THR A 115 11.59 -27.71 19.62
N CYS A 116 12.05 -26.46 19.60
CA CYS A 116 12.64 -25.82 20.79
C CYS A 116 11.70 -24.83 21.50
N GLY A 117 10.51 -24.56 20.93
CA GLY A 117 9.51 -23.68 21.53
C GLY A 117 9.83 -22.17 21.43
N THR A 118 10.94 -21.79 20.79
CA THR A 118 11.31 -20.38 20.63
C THR A 118 10.28 -19.64 19.78
N ASP A 119 9.74 -18.55 20.33
CA ASP A 119 8.90 -17.59 19.61
C ASP A 119 9.74 -16.70 18.71
N SER A 120 9.24 -16.44 17.50
CA SER A 120 9.91 -15.65 16.45
C SER A 120 11.39 -16.02 16.29
N PRO A 121 11.71 -17.32 16.06
CA PRO A 121 13.08 -17.81 16.18
C PRO A 121 14.03 -17.13 15.18
N PRO A 122 15.27 -16.79 15.58
CA PRO A 122 16.30 -16.46 14.61
C PRO A 122 16.49 -17.66 13.67
N SER A 123 16.75 -17.40 12.39
CA SER A 123 16.78 -18.43 11.36
C SER A 123 17.86 -18.16 10.31
N HIS A 124 18.19 -19.19 9.55
CA HIS A 124 19.08 -19.11 8.39
C HIS A 124 18.57 -20.00 7.26
N VAL A 125 19.04 -19.73 6.05
CA VAL A 125 18.75 -20.54 4.86
C VAL A 125 19.78 -21.66 4.75
N GLU A 126 19.32 -22.90 4.65
CA GLU A 126 20.11 -24.09 4.35
C GLU A 126 19.51 -24.81 3.12
N GLY A 127 20.30 -24.92 2.05
CA GLY A 127 19.85 -25.55 0.81
C GLY A 127 18.82 -24.71 0.03
N THR A 128 18.03 -25.39 -0.80
CA THR A 128 16.96 -24.78 -1.62
C THR A 128 15.72 -25.66 -1.58
N GLY A 129 14.53 -25.05 -1.67
CA GLY A 129 13.26 -25.77 -1.60
C GLY A 129 12.45 -25.43 -0.36
N ASP A 130 11.28 -26.04 -0.23
CA ASP A 130 10.27 -25.74 0.79
C ASP A 130 10.80 -25.77 2.23
N ASP A 131 11.79 -26.64 2.49
CA ASP A 131 12.36 -26.86 3.83
C ASP A 131 13.61 -26.02 4.08
N ALA A 132 13.93 -25.02 3.27
CA ALA A 132 15.22 -24.33 3.34
C ALA A 132 15.43 -23.48 4.61
N ILE A 133 14.39 -23.16 5.37
CA ILE A 133 14.50 -22.22 6.50
C ILE A 133 14.63 -22.95 7.83
N HIS A 134 15.79 -22.83 8.46
CA HIS A 134 16.12 -23.54 9.68
C HIS A 134 16.32 -22.61 10.87
N CYS A 135 15.90 -23.07 12.04
CA CYS A 135 16.05 -22.40 13.32
C CYS A 135 17.53 -22.32 13.69
N SER A 136 18.04 -21.12 13.95
CA SER A 136 19.43 -20.94 14.39
C SER A 136 19.66 -21.37 15.85
N VAL A 137 18.60 -21.73 16.60
CA VAL A 137 18.72 -22.23 17.98
C VAL A 137 18.89 -23.76 18.03
N CYS A 138 18.13 -24.51 17.24
CA CYS A 138 18.08 -25.98 17.34
C CYS A 138 18.26 -26.71 16.00
N GLY A 139 18.36 -25.99 14.87
CA GLY A 139 18.52 -26.57 13.54
C GLY A 139 17.26 -27.18 12.94
N ALA A 140 16.10 -27.14 13.62
CA ALA A 140 14.84 -27.61 13.04
C ALA A 140 14.34 -26.67 11.95
N GLU A 141 13.65 -27.19 10.95
CA GLU A 141 13.01 -26.38 9.92
C GLU A 141 11.77 -25.64 10.49
N VAL A 142 11.62 -24.35 10.16
CA VAL A 142 10.72 -23.41 10.88
C VAL A 142 9.87 -22.52 9.98
N ASN A 143 9.86 -22.70 8.66
CA ASN A 143 9.04 -21.86 7.80
C ASN A 143 7.54 -22.16 8.01
N ALA A 144 6.76 -21.18 8.44
CA ALA A 144 5.32 -21.34 8.68
C ALA A 144 4.48 -21.42 7.39
N PHE A 145 5.09 -21.16 6.23
CA PHE A 145 4.43 -21.08 4.94
C PHE A 145 4.98 -22.11 3.96
N ARG A 146 4.12 -22.51 3.02
CA ARG A 146 4.47 -23.35 1.87
C ARG A 146 3.79 -22.81 0.63
N PHE A 147 4.35 -23.11 -0.53
CA PHE A 147 3.62 -22.97 -1.78
C PHE A 147 2.71 -24.18 -2.00
N SER A 148 1.39 -23.97 -2.00
CA SER A 148 0.47 -24.96 -2.57
C SER A 148 0.60 -24.98 -4.10
N HIS A 149 0.90 -23.82 -4.70
CA HIS A 149 1.29 -23.67 -6.09
C HIS A 149 2.14 -22.39 -6.25
N GLY A 150 3.42 -22.53 -6.63
CA GLY A 150 4.37 -21.42 -6.65
C GLY A 150 5.25 -21.36 -7.90
N TYR A 151 5.82 -20.19 -8.15
CA TYR A 151 6.60 -19.90 -9.37
C TYR A 151 7.67 -18.85 -9.10
N VAL A 152 8.79 -18.95 -9.81
CA VAL A 152 9.83 -17.91 -9.91
C VAL A 152 9.61 -17.11 -11.19
N ILE A 153 9.75 -15.79 -11.11
CA ILE A 153 9.59 -14.82 -12.20
C ILE A 153 10.93 -14.14 -12.47
N ALA A 154 11.35 -14.09 -13.73
CA ALA A 154 12.40 -13.20 -14.21
C ALA A 154 11.79 -11.89 -14.73
N LEU A 155 12.48 -10.76 -14.50
CA LEU A 155 11.97 -9.42 -14.76
C LEU A 155 12.82 -8.70 -15.82
N ASP A 156 12.17 -8.22 -16.89
CA ASP A 156 12.75 -7.30 -17.86
C ASP A 156 12.17 -5.91 -17.63
N ARG A 157 12.96 -5.10 -16.92
CA ARG A 157 12.57 -3.75 -16.51
C ARG A 157 12.60 -2.76 -17.67
N GLU A 158 13.49 -2.96 -18.63
CA GLU A 158 13.65 -2.08 -19.79
C GLU A 158 12.42 -2.18 -20.71
N HIS A 159 11.92 -3.40 -20.91
CA HIS A 159 10.76 -3.67 -21.75
C HIS A 159 9.44 -3.81 -20.97
N ARG A 160 9.49 -3.68 -19.63
CA ARG A 160 8.34 -3.78 -18.71
C ARG A 160 7.54 -5.07 -18.86
N VAL A 161 8.24 -6.20 -18.94
CA VAL A 161 7.64 -7.53 -19.03
C VAL A 161 8.28 -8.50 -18.05
N SER A 162 7.53 -9.52 -17.67
CA SER A 162 7.99 -10.58 -16.80
C SER A 162 7.73 -11.96 -17.40
N LEU A 163 8.47 -12.97 -16.95
CA LEU A 163 8.34 -14.35 -17.41
C LEU A 163 8.53 -15.33 -16.24
N THR A 164 7.55 -16.20 -15.99
CA THR A 164 7.78 -17.33 -15.08
C THR A 164 8.72 -18.35 -15.70
N VAL A 165 9.63 -18.89 -14.89
CA VAL A 165 10.73 -19.73 -15.40
C VAL A 165 10.57 -21.21 -15.03
N ASP A 166 11.25 -22.07 -15.79
CA ASP A 166 11.27 -23.51 -15.50
C ASP A 166 12.09 -23.83 -14.23
N LYS A 167 12.01 -25.09 -13.78
CA LYS A 167 12.70 -25.52 -12.55
C LYS A 167 14.22 -25.36 -12.63
N ALA A 168 14.83 -25.59 -13.78
CA ALA A 168 16.27 -25.48 -13.95
C ALA A 168 16.74 -24.01 -13.85
N ALA A 169 15.98 -23.08 -14.43
CA ALA A 169 16.18 -21.66 -14.28
C ALA A 169 15.92 -21.19 -12.85
N ALA A 170 14.83 -21.63 -12.21
CA ALA A 170 14.54 -21.33 -10.80
C ALA A 170 15.69 -21.77 -9.87
N GLN A 171 16.27 -22.95 -10.10
CA GLN A 171 17.44 -23.44 -9.35
C GLN A 171 18.69 -22.58 -9.58
N ARG A 172 18.95 -22.13 -10.81
CA ARG A 172 20.07 -21.20 -11.09
C ARG A 172 19.89 -19.87 -10.36
N ILE A 173 18.67 -19.33 -10.36
CA ILE A 173 18.31 -18.09 -9.66
C ILE A 173 18.49 -18.27 -8.14
N ALA A 174 18.06 -19.40 -7.59
CA ALA A 174 18.19 -19.74 -6.17
C ALA A 174 19.65 -19.95 -5.71
N GLY A 175 20.60 -20.08 -6.64
CA GLY A 175 22.03 -20.11 -6.30
C GLY A 175 22.59 -18.76 -5.82
N MET A 176 21.88 -17.65 -6.09
CA MET A 176 22.26 -16.30 -5.64
C MET A 176 21.02 -15.47 -5.26
N PRO A 177 20.18 -15.96 -4.34
CA PRO A 177 18.81 -15.48 -4.20
C PRO A 177 18.77 -14.01 -3.77
N GLY A 178 19.61 -13.59 -2.82
CA GLY A 178 19.71 -12.18 -2.41
C GLY A 178 20.21 -11.24 -3.52
N LYS A 179 21.11 -11.69 -4.40
CA LYS A 179 21.56 -10.87 -5.54
C LYS A 179 20.49 -10.74 -6.62
N MET A 180 19.73 -11.80 -6.85
CA MET A 180 18.64 -11.82 -7.83
C MET A 180 17.44 -11.00 -7.36
N ALA A 181 17.09 -11.09 -6.08
CA ALA A 181 16.07 -10.25 -5.45
C ALA A 181 16.55 -8.81 -5.25
N ARG A 182 17.86 -8.55 -5.31
CA ARG A 182 18.48 -7.25 -5.01
C ARG A 182 18.12 -6.76 -3.61
N LEU A 183 18.18 -7.68 -2.63
CA LEU A 183 17.92 -7.35 -1.24
C LEU A 183 18.83 -6.20 -0.77
N PRO A 184 18.27 -5.11 -0.21
CA PRO A 184 19.06 -4.06 0.43
C PRO A 184 19.93 -4.60 1.56
N ALA A 185 21.09 -3.99 1.80
CA ALA A 185 22.04 -4.49 2.79
C ALA A 185 21.51 -4.52 4.23
N SER A 186 20.61 -3.59 4.57
CA SER A 186 19.99 -3.50 5.91
C SER A 186 18.76 -4.38 6.06
N SER A 187 18.32 -5.07 5.01
CA SER A 187 17.18 -5.98 5.06
C SER A 187 17.57 -7.26 5.79
N GLU A 188 16.73 -7.69 6.74
CA GLU A 188 16.96 -8.89 7.54
C GLU A 188 16.23 -10.12 7.00
N GLN A 189 15.48 -9.97 5.90
CA GLN A 189 14.66 -11.04 5.35
C GLN A 189 15.50 -12.09 4.59
N HIS A 190 15.05 -13.34 4.63
CA HIS A 190 15.46 -14.36 3.68
C HIS A 190 14.77 -14.13 2.34
N SER A 191 15.49 -14.31 1.24
CA SER A 191 14.89 -14.20 -0.09
C SER A 191 14.02 -15.42 -0.41
N ILE A 192 12.77 -15.18 -0.83
CA ILE A 192 11.83 -16.22 -1.27
C ILE A 192 12.33 -17.06 -2.45
N LEU A 193 13.24 -16.51 -3.25
CA LEU A 193 13.87 -17.22 -4.36
C LEU A 193 14.59 -18.51 -3.93
N SER A 194 14.94 -18.62 -2.64
CA SER A 194 15.56 -19.83 -2.06
C SER A 194 14.65 -21.07 -2.14
N LEU A 195 13.32 -20.89 -2.22
CA LEU A 195 12.39 -22.03 -2.36
C LEU A 195 12.35 -22.60 -3.80
N ALA A 196 12.77 -21.81 -4.79
CA ALA A 196 12.99 -22.23 -6.18
C ALA A 196 11.80 -22.99 -6.81
N ARG A 197 10.55 -22.59 -6.56
CA ARG A 197 9.35 -23.22 -7.14
C ARG A 197 9.14 -22.85 -8.60
N ALA A 198 8.52 -23.75 -9.36
CA ALA A 198 8.33 -23.60 -10.80
C ALA A 198 7.10 -24.39 -11.29
N ASP A 199 6.01 -24.33 -10.53
CA ASP A 199 4.78 -25.08 -10.81
C ASP A 199 4.04 -24.52 -12.04
N MET A 200 4.28 -23.23 -12.35
CA MET A 200 3.83 -22.56 -13.57
C MET A 200 5.00 -21.88 -14.28
N SER A 201 5.41 -22.45 -15.41
CA SER A 201 6.55 -21.99 -16.22
C SER A 201 6.08 -21.44 -17.56
N GLY A 202 6.73 -20.39 -18.06
CA GLY A 202 6.52 -19.82 -19.39
C GLY A 202 5.37 -18.81 -19.48
N LEU A 203 4.77 -18.40 -18.36
CA LEU A 203 3.75 -17.36 -18.36
C LEU A 203 4.40 -15.99 -18.43
N ALA A 204 4.10 -15.23 -19.48
CA ALA A 204 4.53 -13.84 -19.62
C ALA A 204 3.44 -12.87 -19.14
N ALA A 205 3.85 -11.74 -18.54
CA ALA A 205 2.94 -10.70 -18.07
C ALA A 205 3.53 -9.29 -18.17
N HIS A 206 2.67 -8.28 -18.08
CA HIS A 206 3.06 -6.86 -18.11
C HIS A 206 3.49 -6.38 -16.71
N MET A 207 4.59 -5.64 -16.64
CA MET A 207 5.02 -4.96 -15.42
C MET A 207 4.40 -3.57 -15.29
N GLN A 208 3.72 -3.36 -14.17
CA GLN A 208 3.22 -2.07 -13.72
C GLN A 208 3.59 -1.89 -12.24
N PRO A 209 4.79 -1.34 -11.97
CA PRO A 209 5.25 -1.18 -10.60
C PRO A 209 4.37 -0.23 -9.78
N PHE A 210 4.13 -0.59 -8.52
CA PHE A 210 3.37 0.21 -7.55
C PHE A 210 3.72 -0.20 -6.11
N LEU A 211 3.23 0.55 -5.12
CA LEU A 211 3.44 0.26 -3.69
C LEU A 211 2.19 -0.35 -3.06
N GLY A 212 2.31 -1.57 -2.53
CA GLY A 212 1.24 -2.28 -1.82
C GLY A 212 1.00 -1.74 -0.41
N ASN A 213 2.09 -1.37 0.29
CA ASN A 213 2.04 -0.83 1.65
C ASN A 213 2.72 0.55 1.73
N ILE A 214 1.92 1.61 1.78
CA ILE A 214 2.40 2.99 1.86
C ILE A 214 1.38 3.86 2.60
N GLY A 215 1.88 4.72 3.49
CA GLY A 215 1.06 5.71 4.16
C GLY A 215 1.72 6.26 5.41
N THR A 216 0.92 6.54 6.43
CA THR A 216 1.34 7.07 7.73
C THR A 216 1.18 6.01 8.80
N ILE A 217 2.01 6.02 9.84
CA ILE A 217 1.89 5.00 10.89
C ILE A 217 0.58 5.12 11.67
N PRO A 218 0.01 4.00 12.15
CA PRO A 218 -1.12 3.99 13.05
C PRO A 218 -0.79 4.57 14.42
N SER A 219 -1.82 4.94 15.19
CA SER A 219 -1.68 5.47 16.56
C SER A 219 -1.47 4.41 17.64
N VAL A 220 -1.37 3.13 17.24
CA VAL A 220 -0.97 2.00 18.09
C VAL A 220 0.04 1.14 17.34
N ASP A 221 0.86 0.39 18.06
CA ASP A 221 1.75 -0.59 17.42
C ASP A 221 0.92 -1.74 16.83
N MET A 222 1.18 -2.07 15.57
CA MET A 222 0.57 -3.20 14.89
C MET A 222 1.48 -3.77 13.80
N PRO A 223 1.26 -5.02 13.39
CA PRO A 223 1.92 -5.59 12.23
C PRO A 223 1.65 -4.75 10.97
N ASP A 224 2.68 -4.50 10.19
CA ASP A 224 2.60 -3.64 8.99
C ASP A 224 1.65 -4.16 7.91
N SER A 225 1.58 -5.48 7.74
CA SER A 225 0.65 -6.18 6.86
C SER A 225 -0.79 -6.21 7.40
N HIS A 226 -1.05 -5.65 8.58
CA HIS A 226 -2.38 -5.62 9.20
C HIS A 226 -2.95 -4.20 9.30
N ASN A 227 -2.24 -3.21 8.77
CA ASN A 227 -2.70 -1.83 8.71
C ASN A 227 -3.68 -1.61 7.55
N ALA A 228 -4.78 -2.38 7.55
CA ALA A 228 -5.93 -2.28 6.66
C ALA A 228 -7.14 -2.99 7.29
N GLY A 229 -8.36 -2.60 6.93
CA GLY A 229 -9.58 -3.14 7.54
C GLY A 229 -9.80 -4.65 7.38
N ASP A 230 -9.35 -5.26 6.27
CA ASP A 230 -9.49 -6.70 6.06
C ASP A 230 -8.42 -7.49 6.80
N PHE A 231 -7.13 -7.28 6.54
CA PHE A 231 -6.07 -7.99 7.25
C PHE A 231 -6.07 -7.64 8.74
N GLY A 232 -6.31 -6.38 9.10
CA GLY A 232 -6.44 -6.00 10.51
C GLY A 232 -7.55 -6.73 11.27
N ALA A 233 -8.53 -7.33 10.58
CA ALA A 233 -9.53 -8.19 11.22
C ALA A 233 -8.92 -9.44 11.88
N PHE A 234 -7.76 -9.91 11.43
CA PHE A 234 -7.02 -11.01 12.09
C PHE A 234 -6.43 -10.62 13.45
N LEU A 235 -6.32 -9.32 13.75
CA LEU A 235 -5.89 -8.83 15.07
C LEU A 235 -7.01 -8.82 16.10
N ILE A 236 -8.28 -9.00 15.71
CA ILE A 236 -9.39 -8.97 16.67
C ILE A 236 -9.29 -10.18 17.59
N ASP A 237 -9.18 -9.92 18.90
CA ASP A 237 -9.12 -10.96 19.94
C ASP A 237 -8.02 -12.02 19.69
N ALA A 238 -6.99 -11.65 18.93
CA ALA A 238 -5.93 -12.57 18.53
C ALA A 238 -5.10 -13.03 19.74
N PRO A 239 -4.65 -14.31 19.80
CA PRO A 239 -3.99 -14.88 20.96
C PRO A 239 -2.49 -14.51 21.07
N HIS A 240 -2.10 -13.33 20.58
CA HIS A 240 -0.72 -12.83 20.59
C HIS A 240 -0.65 -11.36 20.98
N ALA A 241 0.57 -10.81 21.08
CA ALA A 241 0.85 -9.48 21.64
C ALA A 241 0.21 -8.27 20.91
N PHE A 242 -0.37 -8.49 19.72
CA PHE A 242 -1.01 -7.45 18.90
C PHE A 242 -2.54 -7.62 18.84
N GLY A 243 -3.11 -8.56 19.61
CA GLY A 243 -4.54 -8.72 19.74
C GLY A 243 -5.20 -7.44 20.27
N MET A 244 -6.29 -7.01 19.65
CA MET A 244 -7.01 -5.79 20.02
C MET A 244 -8.52 -5.92 19.76
N SER A 245 -9.32 -4.96 20.24
CA SER A 245 -10.76 -4.93 19.92
C SER A 245 -11.01 -4.36 18.52
N ARG A 246 -12.22 -4.61 17.98
CA ARG A 246 -12.65 -3.99 16.72
C ARG A 246 -12.57 -2.47 16.76
N GLU A 247 -13.08 -1.87 17.84
CA GLU A 247 -13.11 -0.43 18.05
C GLU A 247 -11.70 0.15 18.12
N THR A 248 -10.77 -0.58 18.75
CA THR A 248 -9.36 -0.20 18.81
C THR A 248 -8.74 -0.23 17.41
N LEU A 249 -8.98 -1.28 16.62
CA LEU A 249 -8.46 -1.31 15.25
C LEU A 249 -9.00 -0.13 14.43
N ASP A 250 -10.32 0.04 14.39
CA ASP A 250 -10.97 1.04 13.54
C ASP A 250 -10.54 2.46 13.92
N ALA A 251 -10.40 2.76 15.22
CA ALA A 251 -9.93 4.06 15.68
C ALA A 251 -8.48 4.35 15.30
N ASN A 252 -7.60 3.33 15.23
CA ASN A 252 -6.16 3.54 15.17
C ASN A 252 -5.49 3.22 13.82
N LYS A 253 -6.07 2.35 12.98
CA LYS A 253 -5.51 2.00 11.66
C LYS A 253 -5.47 3.20 10.71
N THR A 254 -4.54 3.23 9.77
CA THR A 254 -4.46 4.27 8.73
C THR A 254 -4.73 3.75 7.33
N ASP A 255 -4.94 2.43 7.18
CA ASP A 255 -5.14 1.74 5.90
C ASP A 255 -3.97 1.94 4.91
N GLY A 256 -2.73 1.78 5.37
CA GLY A 256 -1.56 1.86 4.49
C GLY A 256 -1.32 0.59 3.63
N HIS A 257 -1.80 -0.58 4.08
CA HIS A 257 -1.64 -1.85 3.37
C HIS A 257 -2.82 -2.12 2.42
N MET A 258 -2.82 -1.40 1.29
CA MET A 258 -3.99 -1.31 0.40
C MET A 258 -3.93 -2.22 -0.81
N ASP A 259 -2.74 -2.60 -1.26
CA ASP A 259 -2.49 -3.36 -2.50
C ASP A 259 -3.32 -2.86 -3.68
N THR A 260 -3.28 -1.55 -3.83
CA THR A 260 -4.01 -0.83 -4.86
C THR A 260 -3.04 -0.50 -5.97
N ASN A 261 -3.11 -1.22 -7.10
CA ASN A 261 -2.18 -1.08 -8.23
C ASN A 261 -2.12 0.31 -8.88
N SER A 262 -3.08 1.20 -8.57
CA SER A 262 -3.07 2.62 -8.98
C SER A 262 -2.27 3.52 -8.03
N VAL A 263 -1.77 3.01 -6.90
CA VAL A 263 -0.83 3.71 -5.99
C VAL A 263 0.60 3.58 -6.52
N ARG A 264 0.83 4.24 -7.66
CA ARG A 264 2.06 4.16 -8.46
C ARG A 264 2.57 5.54 -8.88
N GLU A 265 3.72 5.57 -9.55
CA GLU A 265 4.33 6.80 -10.06
C GLU A 265 3.34 7.69 -10.80
N GLY A 266 3.24 8.95 -10.37
CA GLY A 266 2.32 9.97 -10.86
C GLY A 266 0.97 10.01 -10.15
N ALA A 267 0.69 9.12 -9.19
CA ALA A 267 -0.47 9.24 -8.31
C ALA A 267 -0.15 10.07 -7.06
N ILE A 268 -1.20 10.58 -6.42
CA ILE A 268 -1.11 11.32 -5.14
C ILE A 268 -1.96 10.61 -4.10
N LEU A 269 -1.34 10.13 -3.03
CA LEU A 269 -2.02 9.49 -1.91
C LEU A 269 -2.08 10.45 -0.72
N ILE A 270 -3.27 10.75 -0.21
CA ILE A 270 -3.49 11.66 0.91
C ILE A 270 -3.85 10.83 2.13
N CYS A 271 -2.94 10.77 3.10
CA CYS A 271 -3.00 9.86 4.24
C CYS A 271 -3.43 10.58 5.53
N PRO A 272 -4.15 9.89 6.43
CA PRO A 272 -4.54 10.45 7.73
C PRO A 272 -3.33 10.69 8.65
N VAL A 273 -3.34 11.75 9.45
CA VAL A 273 -2.36 11.94 10.53
C VAL A 273 -2.95 11.51 11.87
N LYS A 274 -2.53 10.34 12.36
CA LYS A 274 -2.95 9.78 13.66
C LYS A 274 -1.91 9.92 14.77
N VAL A 275 -0.68 10.34 14.43
CA VAL A 275 0.40 10.63 15.37
C VAL A 275 1.11 11.94 14.98
N PRO A 276 1.72 12.69 15.91
CA PRO A 276 2.54 13.85 15.57
C PRO A 276 3.66 13.47 14.59
N GLY A 277 3.87 14.30 13.56
CA GLY A 277 4.82 14.04 12.49
C GLY A 277 4.36 12.98 11.48
N ALA A 278 3.17 12.41 11.62
CA ALA A 278 2.55 11.40 10.75
C ALA A 278 3.26 10.05 10.63
N GLY A 279 4.58 10.02 10.52
CA GLY A 279 5.40 8.83 10.31
C GLY A 279 5.14 8.19 8.95
N VAL A 280 5.60 8.82 7.88
CA VAL A 280 5.45 8.29 6.51
C VAL A 280 6.33 7.06 6.35
N TYR A 281 5.75 5.95 5.90
CA TYR A 281 6.45 4.70 5.63
C TYR A 281 5.97 4.11 4.30
N MET A 282 6.81 3.27 3.70
CA MET A 282 6.48 2.56 2.47
C MET A 282 7.26 1.25 2.35
N GLY A 283 6.75 0.33 1.57
CA GLY A 283 7.37 -0.94 1.25
C GLY A 283 6.45 -1.74 0.37
N ASP A 284 6.73 -3.04 0.27
CA ASP A 284 5.86 -3.95 -0.47
C ASP A 284 5.60 -3.49 -1.90
N MET A 285 6.70 -3.14 -2.59
CA MET A 285 6.63 -2.80 -4.00
C MET A 285 6.32 -4.07 -4.79
N HIS A 286 5.38 -3.97 -5.70
CA HIS A 286 5.02 -5.07 -6.61
C HIS A 286 5.43 -4.71 -8.03
N ALA A 287 6.00 -5.66 -8.77
CA ALA A 287 6.29 -5.47 -10.19
C ALA A 287 5.02 -5.50 -11.06
N GLN A 288 4.01 -6.27 -10.62
CA GLN A 288 2.72 -6.44 -11.29
C GLN A 288 1.70 -7.05 -10.31
N GLN A 289 0.45 -6.58 -10.38
CA GLN A 289 -0.69 -7.14 -9.66
C GLN A 289 -1.98 -6.86 -10.44
N GLY A 290 -2.86 -7.86 -10.54
CA GLY A 290 -4.23 -7.67 -10.99
C GLY A 290 -5.15 -7.20 -9.86
N ASN A 291 -6.22 -6.48 -10.19
CA ASN A 291 -7.23 -6.11 -9.20
C ASN A 291 -7.76 -7.34 -8.46
N GLY A 292 -7.76 -7.25 -7.13
CA GLY A 292 -8.24 -8.28 -6.22
C GLY A 292 -7.15 -9.13 -5.59
N GLU A 293 -5.91 -9.11 -6.11
CA GLU A 293 -4.78 -9.89 -5.57
C GLU A 293 -5.19 -11.31 -5.15
N ILE A 294 -5.87 -12.02 -6.05
CA ILE A 294 -6.68 -13.19 -5.67
C ILE A 294 -5.86 -14.38 -5.13
N ALA A 295 -4.56 -14.42 -5.41
CA ALA A 295 -3.65 -15.43 -4.86
C ALA A 295 -3.27 -15.16 -3.38
N GLY A 296 -3.66 -13.99 -2.84
CA GLY A 296 -3.31 -13.49 -1.53
C GLY A 296 -1.95 -12.79 -1.46
N HIS A 297 -1.18 -12.84 -2.56
CA HIS A 297 0.14 -12.25 -2.72
C HIS A 297 0.35 -11.85 -4.19
N ALA A 298 1.20 -10.84 -4.42
CA ALA A 298 1.53 -10.34 -5.74
C ALA A 298 2.96 -10.67 -6.16
N THR A 299 3.59 -9.80 -6.95
CA THR A 299 4.97 -9.96 -7.44
C THR A 299 5.91 -9.05 -6.65
N ASP A 300 6.20 -9.43 -5.41
CA ASP A 300 6.97 -8.63 -4.45
C ASP A 300 8.42 -8.43 -4.89
N VAL A 301 8.88 -7.19 -4.92
CA VAL A 301 10.21 -6.84 -5.43
C VAL A 301 10.87 -5.75 -4.61
N ALA A 302 12.19 -5.75 -4.63
CA ALA A 302 12.96 -4.60 -4.21
C ALA A 302 12.85 -3.48 -5.25
N GLY A 303 12.93 -2.23 -4.80
CA GLY A 303 12.79 -1.07 -5.66
C GLY A 303 13.36 0.21 -5.09
N GLU A 304 13.34 1.27 -5.88
CA GLU A 304 13.64 2.64 -5.48
C GLU A 304 12.37 3.48 -5.57
N VAL A 305 12.14 4.31 -4.56
CA VAL A 305 10.98 5.18 -4.45
C VAL A 305 11.44 6.60 -4.17
N GLU A 306 10.79 7.56 -4.80
CA GLU A 306 10.88 8.97 -4.46
C GLU A 306 9.48 9.54 -4.26
N LEU A 307 9.24 10.12 -3.10
CA LEU A 307 8.00 10.83 -2.77
C LEU A 307 8.29 12.31 -2.55
N GLN A 308 7.35 13.17 -2.92
CA GLN A 308 7.24 14.53 -2.35
C GLN A 308 6.08 14.56 -1.35
N VAL A 309 6.32 15.18 -0.20
CA VAL A 309 5.31 15.31 0.86
C VAL A 309 4.70 16.71 0.87
N GLU A 310 3.44 16.81 1.26
CA GLU A 310 2.76 18.08 1.48
C GLU A 310 1.76 17.95 2.64
N VAL A 311 1.80 18.87 3.61
CA VAL A 311 0.88 18.86 4.75
C VAL A 311 -0.42 19.57 4.39
N ILE A 312 -1.56 18.88 4.54
CA ILE A 312 -2.89 19.43 4.35
C ILE A 312 -3.53 19.70 5.71
N LYS A 313 -3.56 20.97 6.11
CA LYS A 313 -4.02 21.36 7.45
C LYS A 313 -5.53 21.19 7.63
N GLY A 314 -5.93 20.63 8.77
CA GLY A 314 -7.33 20.52 9.17
C GLY A 314 -8.18 19.55 8.34
N LEU A 315 -7.55 18.65 7.59
CA LEU A 315 -8.21 17.58 6.85
C LEU A 315 -8.19 16.27 7.66
N THR A 316 -9.15 16.12 8.57
CA THR A 316 -9.27 14.88 9.35
C THR A 316 -9.76 13.72 8.47
N LEU A 317 -8.94 12.69 8.34
CA LEU A 317 -9.25 11.49 7.58
C LEU A 317 -9.28 10.24 8.48
N ASP A 318 -10.18 9.31 8.18
CA ASP A 318 -10.19 7.97 8.77
C ASP A 318 -9.33 6.96 7.97
N GLY A 319 -9.15 7.22 6.67
CA GLY A 319 -8.29 6.45 5.77
C GLY A 319 -7.98 7.24 4.50
N PRO A 320 -7.22 6.67 3.56
CA PRO A 320 -6.60 7.43 2.47
C PRO A 320 -7.59 7.90 1.41
N ILE A 321 -7.26 9.06 0.82
CA ILE A 321 -7.81 9.53 -0.46
C ILE A 321 -6.72 9.30 -1.52
N LEU A 322 -7.11 8.81 -2.69
CA LEU A 322 -6.23 8.62 -3.83
C LEU A 322 -6.66 9.56 -4.96
N LEU A 323 -5.74 10.39 -5.43
CA LEU A 323 -5.85 11.04 -6.73
C LEU A 323 -5.09 10.19 -7.74
N GLN A 324 -5.87 9.38 -8.47
CA GLN A 324 -5.35 8.43 -9.43
C GLN A 324 -4.74 9.14 -10.64
N ARG A 325 -3.93 8.43 -11.41
CA ARG A 325 -3.52 8.91 -12.74
C ARG A 325 -4.75 8.91 -13.67
N PRO A 326 -4.81 9.80 -14.68
CA PRO A 326 -5.94 9.84 -15.60
C PRO A 326 -6.26 8.51 -16.32
N ASP A 327 -5.25 7.68 -16.57
CA ASP A 327 -5.39 6.36 -17.20
C ASP A 327 -5.91 5.28 -16.24
N ASP A 328 -5.72 5.44 -14.93
CA ASP A 328 -6.24 4.55 -13.89
C ASP A 328 -7.69 4.87 -13.52
N LEU A 329 -8.19 6.06 -13.88
CA LEU A 329 -9.57 6.45 -13.59
C LEU A 329 -10.58 5.59 -14.37
N PRO A 330 -11.71 5.22 -13.73
CA PRO A 330 -12.81 4.58 -14.43
C PRO A 330 -13.39 5.56 -15.47
N PRO A 331 -13.87 5.07 -16.63
CA PRO A 331 -14.28 5.94 -17.73
C PRO A 331 -15.29 7.03 -17.35
N MET A 332 -16.22 6.73 -16.43
CA MET A 332 -17.28 7.67 -16.00
C MET A 332 -16.77 8.78 -15.08
N ALA A 333 -15.62 8.61 -14.44
CA ALA A 333 -15.02 9.61 -13.56
C ALA A 333 -13.94 10.45 -14.27
N ARG A 334 -13.60 10.16 -15.53
CA ARG A 334 -12.57 10.92 -16.25
C ARG A 334 -13.03 12.34 -16.53
N PRO A 335 -12.16 13.36 -16.38
CA PRO A 335 -12.48 14.70 -16.82
C PRO A 335 -12.88 14.70 -18.29
N MET A 336 -13.97 15.41 -18.61
CA MET A 336 -14.44 15.52 -19.98
C MET A 336 -13.42 16.27 -20.85
N THR A 337 -13.34 15.93 -22.14
CA THR A 337 -12.61 16.73 -23.12
C THR A 337 -13.31 18.05 -23.39
N ALA A 338 -12.60 19.03 -23.99
CA ALA A 338 -13.20 20.31 -24.39
C ALA A 338 -14.39 20.12 -25.36
N ALA A 339 -14.31 19.16 -26.29
CA ALA A 339 -15.39 18.83 -27.20
C ALA A 339 -16.63 18.28 -26.47
N GLN A 340 -16.44 17.37 -25.51
CA GLN A 340 -17.52 16.86 -24.68
C GLN A 340 -18.16 17.98 -23.85
N ARG A 341 -17.35 18.86 -23.23
CA ARG A 341 -17.85 20.01 -22.47
C ARG A 341 -18.72 20.93 -23.33
N ALA A 342 -18.31 21.24 -24.56
CA ALA A 342 -19.12 22.05 -25.48
C ALA A 342 -20.48 21.41 -25.78
N HIS A 343 -20.53 20.08 -25.91
CA HIS A 343 -21.79 19.36 -26.07
C HIS A 343 -22.67 19.38 -24.80
N VAL A 344 -22.07 19.33 -23.61
CA VAL A 344 -22.82 19.47 -22.35
C VAL A 344 -23.42 20.88 -22.21
N VAL A 345 -22.69 21.93 -22.60
CA VAL A 345 -23.22 23.30 -22.64
C VAL A 345 -24.43 23.40 -23.57
N ALA A 346 -24.31 22.91 -24.80
CA ALA A 346 -25.44 22.90 -25.75
C ALA A 346 -26.62 22.04 -25.27
N LEU A 347 -26.35 20.97 -24.51
CA LEU A 347 -27.39 20.15 -23.88
C LEU A 347 -28.09 20.91 -22.76
N ALA A 348 -27.34 21.63 -21.92
CA ALA A 348 -27.88 22.44 -20.85
C ALA A 348 -28.81 23.54 -21.40
N GLU A 349 -28.37 24.26 -22.43
CA GLU A 349 -29.19 25.27 -23.14
C GLU A 349 -30.50 24.69 -23.66
N ARG A 350 -30.44 23.51 -24.31
CA ARG A 350 -31.62 22.85 -24.88
C ARG A 350 -32.71 22.56 -23.84
N TYR A 351 -32.32 22.22 -22.62
CA TYR A 351 -33.24 21.85 -21.54
C TYR A 351 -33.45 22.97 -20.51
N GLY A 352 -32.88 24.16 -20.73
CA GLY A 352 -32.99 25.30 -19.82
C GLY A 352 -32.23 25.13 -18.51
N GLN A 353 -31.24 24.21 -18.45
CA GLN A 353 -30.34 24.06 -17.32
C GLN A 353 -29.32 25.22 -17.34
N ARG A 354 -29.26 25.97 -16.24
CA ARG A 354 -28.48 27.23 -16.17
C ARG A 354 -27.07 27.06 -15.60
N GLU A 355 -26.84 25.98 -14.87
CA GLU A 355 -25.59 25.74 -14.16
C GLU A 355 -25.06 24.36 -14.52
N ILE A 356 -23.75 24.30 -14.79
CA ILE A 356 -23.01 23.05 -14.93
C ILE A 356 -21.98 23.04 -13.80
N GLU A 357 -22.01 21.99 -12.99
CA GLU A 357 -21.09 21.82 -11.89
C GLU A 357 -19.67 21.49 -12.39
N GLU A 358 -18.68 22.25 -11.94
CA GLU A 358 -17.28 21.93 -12.15
C GLU A 358 -16.84 20.85 -11.15
N ASN A 359 -16.29 19.76 -11.68
CA ASN A 359 -15.94 18.60 -10.89
C ASN A 359 -14.53 18.11 -11.17
N ALA A 360 -13.92 17.48 -10.18
CA ALA A 360 -12.71 16.67 -10.36
C ALA A 360 -12.89 15.25 -9.79
N PRO A 361 -12.21 14.25 -10.37
CA PRO A 361 -12.20 12.90 -9.83
C PRO A 361 -11.53 12.85 -8.44
N ILE A 362 -12.18 12.17 -7.50
CA ILE A 362 -11.61 11.82 -6.19
C ILE A 362 -11.91 10.35 -5.90
N THR A 363 -10.95 9.65 -5.27
CA THR A 363 -11.12 8.25 -4.87
C THR A 363 -10.90 8.10 -3.37
N PHE A 364 -11.86 7.53 -2.67
CA PHE A 364 -11.70 7.14 -1.27
C PHE A 364 -11.35 5.65 -1.19
N ILE A 365 -10.33 5.32 -0.41
CA ILE A 365 -10.01 3.92 -0.12
C ILE A 365 -10.95 3.45 1.00
N GLY A 366 -11.73 2.42 0.70
CA GLY A 366 -12.57 1.73 1.66
C GLY A 366 -11.93 0.41 2.07
N SER A 367 -11.97 0.07 3.35
CA SER A 367 -11.47 -1.20 3.85
C SER A 367 -12.40 -1.83 4.89
N GLY A 368 -12.47 -3.17 4.93
CA GLY A 368 -13.29 -3.93 5.86
C GLY A 368 -13.19 -5.44 5.61
N THR A 369 -13.82 -6.27 6.44
CA THR A 369 -13.69 -7.75 6.32
C THR A 369 -14.18 -8.31 4.99
N THR A 370 -15.08 -7.61 4.29
CA THR A 370 -15.63 -8.00 3.00
C THR A 370 -15.67 -6.82 2.03
N LEU A 371 -15.81 -7.08 0.72
CA LEU A 371 -16.00 -6.03 -0.29
C LEU A 371 -17.21 -5.14 0.00
N ASN A 372 -18.29 -5.70 0.55
CA ASN A 372 -19.47 -4.94 0.92
C ASN A 372 -19.20 -3.99 2.10
N ASP A 373 -18.46 -4.46 3.10
CA ASP A 373 -18.10 -3.64 4.26
C ASP A 373 -17.09 -2.55 3.87
N ALA A 374 -16.10 -2.90 3.05
CA ALA A 374 -15.15 -1.96 2.46
C ALA A 374 -15.85 -0.89 1.62
N THR A 375 -16.84 -1.28 0.82
CA THR A 375 -17.65 -0.35 0.00
C THR A 375 -18.43 0.61 0.88
N LYS A 376 -19.15 0.11 1.89
CA LYS A 376 -19.88 0.96 2.85
C LYS A 376 -18.93 1.91 3.59
N ASN A 377 -17.77 1.41 4.02
CA ASN A 377 -16.74 2.19 4.68
C ASN A 377 -16.24 3.34 3.77
N GLY A 378 -15.85 3.05 2.53
CA GLY A 378 -15.39 4.06 1.57
C GLY A 378 -16.46 5.10 1.22
N LEU A 379 -17.72 4.69 1.03
CA LEU A 379 -18.85 5.59 0.78
C LEU A 379 -19.13 6.50 1.99
N GLN A 380 -19.07 5.95 3.21
CA GLN A 380 -19.28 6.73 4.42
C GLN A 380 -18.14 7.73 4.66
N ARG A 381 -16.90 7.33 4.40
CA ARG A 381 -15.74 8.24 4.42
C ARG A 381 -15.92 9.40 3.44
N ALA A 382 -16.33 9.09 2.21
CA ALA A 382 -16.62 10.10 1.21
C ALA A 382 -17.69 11.10 1.69
N ALA A 383 -18.82 10.61 2.24
CA ALA A 383 -19.87 11.47 2.78
C ALA A 383 -19.36 12.36 3.94
N ASN A 384 -18.62 11.77 4.89
CA ASN A 384 -18.10 12.49 6.06
C ASN A 384 -17.13 13.61 5.66
N VAL A 385 -16.21 13.35 4.73
CA VAL A 385 -15.18 14.32 4.32
C VAL A 385 -15.78 15.40 3.41
N THR A 386 -16.56 14.99 2.40
CA THR A 386 -17.12 15.94 1.43
C THR A 386 -18.29 16.74 1.97
N GLY A 387 -18.97 16.27 3.02
CA GLY A 387 -20.20 16.86 3.55
C GLY A 387 -21.43 16.63 2.64
N LEU A 388 -21.28 15.88 1.54
CA LEU A 388 -22.40 15.49 0.70
C LEU A 388 -23.25 14.43 1.41
N PRO A 389 -24.58 14.40 1.19
CA PRO A 389 -25.43 13.31 1.67
C PRO A 389 -24.92 11.96 1.17
N TYR A 390 -24.99 10.93 2.01
CA TYR A 390 -24.57 9.56 1.65
C TYR A 390 -25.26 9.08 0.36
N ASP A 391 -26.56 9.34 0.20
CA ASP A 391 -27.32 8.97 -0.99
C ASP A 391 -26.86 9.71 -2.26
N GLU A 392 -26.33 10.93 -2.11
CA GLU A 392 -25.71 11.64 -3.23
C GLU A 392 -24.39 10.99 -3.64
N ILE A 393 -23.57 10.57 -2.66
CA ILE A 393 -22.35 9.79 -2.94
C ILE A 393 -22.70 8.51 -3.71
N LEU A 394 -23.74 7.78 -3.31
CA LEU A 394 -24.22 6.59 -4.04
C LEU A 394 -24.54 6.93 -5.50
N ASN A 395 -25.30 8.00 -5.73
CA ASN A 395 -25.68 8.43 -7.08
C ASN A 395 -24.47 8.84 -7.91
N ARG A 396 -23.55 9.64 -7.35
CA ARG A 396 -22.33 10.09 -8.02
C ARG A 396 -21.41 8.92 -8.37
N ALA A 397 -21.19 8.00 -7.44
CA ALA A 397 -20.43 6.78 -7.69
C ALA A 397 -21.06 5.91 -8.79
N THR A 398 -22.39 5.95 -8.92
CA THR A 398 -23.13 5.18 -9.94
C THR A 398 -23.06 5.80 -11.33
N ILE A 399 -23.26 7.11 -11.47
CA ILE A 399 -23.41 7.76 -12.79
C ILE A 399 -22.15 8.47 -13.29
N ALA A 400 -21.24 8.83 -12.38
CA ALA A 400 -20.06 9.64 -12.65
C ALA A 400 -18.84 9.13 -11.86
N GLY A 401 -18.76 7.81 -11.69
CA GLY A 401 -17.86 7.16 -10.76
C GLY A 401 -17.69 5.66 -10.99
N SER A 402 -17.15 4.97 -9.99
CA SER A 402 -17.07 3.51 -9.93
C SER A 402 -16.74 3.02 -8.52
N ILE A 403 -17.11 1.77 -8.23
CA ILE A 403 -16.58 0.98 -7.12
C ILE A 403 -15.68 -0.09 -7.74
N GLU A 404 -14.37 0.04 -7.54
CA GLU A 404 -13.38 -0.90 -8.08
C GLU A 404 -12.71 -1.69 -6.95
N ILE A 405 -12.44 -2.96 -7.20
CA ILE A 405 -11.73 -3.80 -6.24
C ILE A 405 -10.24 -3.46 -6.31
N SER A 406 -9.61 -3.24 -5.15
CA SER A 406 -8.14 -3.20 -5.03
C SER A 406 -7.62 -4.58 -4.67
N ARG A 407 -8.08 -5.11 -3.53
CA ARG A 407 -7.65 -6.39 -2.98
C ARG A 407 -8.83 -7.12 -2.32
N LEU A 408 -8.88 -8.44 -2.46
CA LEU A 408 -9.79 -9.29 -1.69
C LEU A 408 -9.17 -9.63 -0.32
N PRO A 409 -10.01 -9.82 0.71
CA PRO A 409 -11.47 -9.82 0.66
C PRO A 409 -12.12 -8.43 0.76
N GLY A 410 -11.39 -7.36 1.09
CA GLY A 410 -12.06 -6.11 1.42
C GLY A 410 -11.21 -4.84 1.41
N VAL A 411 -10.57 -4.53 0.29
CA VAL A 411 -10.11 -3.18 -0.05
C VAL A 411 -10.70 -2.74 -1.39
N VAL A 412 -11.33 -1.56 -1.42
CA VAL A 412 -11.98 -1.01 -2.62
C VAL A 412 -11.62 0.46 -2.84
N ARG A 413 -11.71 0.88 -4.10
CA ARG A 413 -11.65 2.28 -4.53
C ARG A 413 -13.08 2.78 -4.80
N VAL A 414 -13.50 3.80 -4.06
CA VAL A 414 -14.77 4.52 -4.27
C VAL A 414 -14.46 5.80 -5.02
N THR A 415 -14.65 5.81 -6.33
CA THR A 415 -14.31 6.94 -7.20
C THR A 415 -15.57 7.66 -7.67
N PHE A 416 -15.56 8.99 -7.65
CA PHE A 416 -16.62 9.81 -8.24
C PHE A 416 -16.13 11.21 -8.62
N LEU A 417 -16.90 11.90 -9.45
CA LEU A 417 -16.73 13.33 -9.74
C LEU A 417 -17.25 14.18 -8.55
N CYS A 418 -16.33 14.85 -7.87
CA CYS A 418 -16.59 15.71 -6.72
C CYS A 418 -16.55 17.19 -7.11
N PRO A 419 -17.48 18.03 -6.62
CA PRO A 419 -17.52 19.44 -6.94
C PRO A 419 -16.24 20.17 -6.50
N MET A 420 -15.68 21.00 -7.38
CA MET A 420 -14.47 21.79 -7.07
C MET A 420 -14.60 22.65 -5.81
N PRO A 421 -15.73 23.33 -5.51
CA PRO A 421 -15.88 24.09 -4.27
C PRO A 421 -15.74 23.24 -3.00
N ILE A 422 -16.08 21.95 -3.07
CA ILE A 422 -15.87 21.01 -1.96
C ILE A 422 -14.39 20.71 -1.82
N LEU A 423 -13.69 20.44 -2.92
CA LEU A 423 -12.23 20.21 -2.91
C LEU A 423 -11.45 21.42 -2.41
N GLU A 424 -11.91 22.63 -2.71
CA GLU A 424 -11.36 23.89 -2.19
C GLU A 424 -11.56 23.99 -0.68
N ARG A 425 -12.77 23.69 -0.20
CA ARG A 425 -13.11 23.70 1.23
C ARG A 425 -12.27 22.70 2.04
N ILE A 426 -11.99 21.52 1.50
CA ILE A 426 -11.17 20.50 2.17
C ILE A 426 -9.67 20.63 1.89
N GLY A 427 -9.25 21.68 1.15
CA GLY A 427 -7.85 22.04 0.98
C GLY A 427 -7.05 21.22 -0.05
N ILE A 428 -7.70 20.50 -0.98
CA ILE A 428 -7.00 19.64 -1.96
C ILE A 428 -7.28 20.00 -3.43
N ALA A 429 -7.98 21.11 -3.69
CA ALA A 429 -8.33 21.52 -5.05
C ALA A 429 -7.10 21.74 -5.94
N HIS A 430 -6.02 22.33 -5.43
CA HIS A 430 -4.79 22.55 -6.19
C HIS A 430 -4.12 21.24 -6.60
N LEU A 431 -4.16 20.21 -5.74
CA LEU A 431 -3.68 18.87 -6.08
C LEU A 431 -4.53 18.26 -7.21
N ALA A 432 -5.86 18.37 -7.13
CA ALA A 432 -6.75 17.86 -8.16
C ALA A 432 -6.59 18.61 -9.50
N ARG A 433 -6.46 19.93 -9.48
CA ARG A 433 -6.22 20.75 -10.67
C ARG A 433 -4.92 20.35 -11.36
N ALA A 434 -3.84 20.22 -10.59
CA ALA A 434 -2.54 19.78 -11.11
C ALA A 434 -2.59 18.36 -11.69
N GLN A 435 -3.25 17.42 -10.98
CA GLN A 435 -3.32 16.02 -11.38
C GLN A 435 -4.09 15.82 -12.69
N TYR A 436 -5.15 16.59 -12.90
CA TYR A 436 -6.11 16.37 -13.99
C TYR A 436 -6.11 17.46 -15.06
N GLY A 437 -5.19 18.43 -14.97
CA GLY A 437 -5.07 19.53 -15.93
C GLY A 437 -6.34 20.39 -16.01
N LEU A 438 -6.90 20.74 -14.85
CA LEU A 438 -8.11 21.56 -14.76
C LEU A 438 -7.72 23.03 -14.56
N ASP A 439 -8.20 23.91 -15.44
CA ASP A 439 -7.90 25.34 -15.38
C ASP A 439 -8.50 26.00 -14.13
N ASP A 440 -7.88 27.10 -13.67
CA ASP A 440 -8.42 27.95 -12.60
C ASP A 440 -9.63 28.74 -13.13
N GLY A 441 -10.82 28.12 -13.01
CA GLY A 441 -12.11 28.80 -12.92
C GLY A 441 -12.41 29.83 -14.00
N ALA A 442 -12.69 29.38 -15.22
CA ALA A 442 -13.65 30.11 -16.03
C ALA A 442 -15.03 29.70 -15.53
N HIS A 443 -15.58 30.45 -14.55
CA HIS A 443 -16.97 30.27 -14.13
C HIS A 443 -17.89 30.41 -15.35
N HIS A 444 -18.26 29.29 -15.96
CA HIS A 444 -19.15 29.27 -17.09
C HIS A 444 -20.59 29.30 -16.59
N ARG A 445 -21.04 30.49 -16.15
CA ARG A 445 -22.48 30.78 -16.20
C ARG A 445 -22.85 30.84 -17.68
N ILE A 446 -23.73 29.92 -18.11
CA ILE A 446 -24.26 29.87 -19.47
C ILE A 446 -25.24 31.01 -19.69
#